data_AF-A0A317G4Y4-F1
#
_entry.id   AF-A0A317G4Y4-F1
#
_cell.length_a   1.000
_cell.length_b   1.000
_cell.length_c   1.000
_cell.angle_alpha   90.00
_cell.angle_beta   90.00
_cell.angle_gamma   90.00
#
_symmetry.space_group_name_H-M   'P 1'
#
loop_
_entity.id
_entity.type
_entity.pdbx_description
1 polymer ?
#
loop_
_entity_poly.entity_id
_entity_poly.type
_entity_poly.pdbx_seq_one_letter_code
_entity_poly.pdbx_strand_id
1 'polypeptide(L)'
;MSKAIPIDIFRDRLHNEGIKDDFDAWLTFLGCDDIEYISTLIEKYPDFKPMYQDLYDICLNVEEVMQMFSKELQELDHNTVIYMIDELQDQLDETKGQLDETKGQLDEAKGQLDETKGQLDEANATISEKDAAISMKDATIADLQLKIKELESRLSK
;
A
#
# COMPACT_ATOMS: atom_id res chain seq x y z
N MET A 1 50.97 -19.47 22.87
CA MET A 1 50.23 -19.94 21.68
C MET A 1 48.92 -20.53 22.18
N SER A 2 47.79 -19.86 21.97
CA SER A 2 46.48 -20.43 22.30
C SER A 2 46.13 -21.43 21.22
N LYS A 3 46.13 -22.74 21.54
CA LYS A 3 45.70 -23.79 20.62
C LYS A 3 44.18 -23.82 20.64
N ALA A 4 43.54 -23.42 19.54
CA ALA A 4 42.12 -23.66 19.34
C ALA A 4 41.89 -25.16 19.11
N ILE A 5 41.05 -25.79 19.93
CA ILE A 5 40.65 -27.19 19.78
C ILE A 5 39.20 -27.20 19.30
N PRO A 6 38.90 -27.85 18.16
CA PRO A 6 37.52 -28.05 17.72
C PRO A 6 36.70 -28.79 18.76
N ILE A 7 35.46 -28.36 18.98
CA ILE A 7 34.60 -28.88 20.05
C ILE A 7 34.28 -30.37 19.89
N ASP A 8 34.18 -30.87 18.65
CA ASP A 8 33.93 -32.28 18.36
C ASP A 8 35.11 -33.17 18.80
N ILE A 9 36.34 -32.73 18.52
CA ILE A 9 37.58 -33.42 18.93
C ILE A 9 37.73 -33.39 20.45
N PHE A 10 37.29 -32.31 21.09
CA PHE A 10 37.26 -32.21 22.54
C PHE A 10 36.24 -33.19 23.14
N ARG A 11 35.02 -33.28 22.59
CA ARG A 11 33.98 -34.21 23.08
C ARG A 11 34.45 -35.66 22.98
N ASP A 12 35.07 -36.06 21.87
CA ASP A 12 35.65 -37.39 21.72
C ASP A 12 36.75 -37.68 22.75
N ARG A 13 37.59 -36.68 23.06
CA ARG A 13 38.61 -36.82 24.11
C ARG A 13 37.97 -36.91 25.49
N LEU A 14 36.97 -36.09 25.77
CA LEU A 14 36.27 -36.06 27.06
C LEU A 14 35.60 -37.41 27.36
N HIS A 15 34.96 -38.03 26.36
CA HIS A 15 34.35 -39.35 26.50
C HIS A 15 35.37 -40.48 26.76
N ASN A 16 36.56 -40.39 26.16
CA ASN A 16 37.59 -41.43 26.28
C ASN A 16 38.48 -41.27 27.51
N GLU A 17 38.78 -40.03 27.90
CA GLU A 17 39.83 -39.70 28.86
C GLU A 17 39.31 -39.00 30.13
N GLY A 18 38.08 -38.47 30.10
CA GLY A 18 37.48 -37.71 31.19
C GLY A 18 38.15 -36.35 31.44
N ILE A 19 37.67 -35.64 32.48
CA ILE A 19 38.21 -34.34 32.90
C ILE A 19 39.51 -34.56 33.67
N LYS A 20 40.64 -34.13 33.08
CA LYS A 20 41.98 -34.30 33.64
C LYS A 20 42.56 -33.00 34.17
N ASP A 21 42.51 -31.94 33.39
CA ASP A 21 43.12 -30.64 33.70
C ASP A 21 42.07 -29.53 33.87
N ASP A 22 42.44 -28.42 34.51
CA ASP A 22 41.60 -27.23 34.66
C ASP A 22 41.06 -26.72 33.30
N PHE A 23 41.87 -26.83 32.25
CA PHE A 23 41.46 -26.45 30.90
C PHE A 23 40.32 -27.33 30.36
N ASP A 24 40.38 -28.63 30.61
CA ASP A 24 39.30 -29.56 30.23
C ASP A 24 38.05 -29.31 31.08
N ALA A 25 38.21 -28.87 32.34
CA ALA A 25 37.10 -28.48 33.20
C ALA A 25 36.35 -27.25 32.63
N TRP A 26 37.07 -26.22 32.20
CA TRP A 26 36.49 -25.05 31.52
C TRP A 26 35.86 -25.39 30.16
N LEU A 27 36.49 -26.27 29.37
CA LEU A 27 35.90 -26.72 28.11
C LEU A 27 34.65 -27.58 28.32
N THR A 28 34.61 -28.38 29.39
CA THR A 28 33.41 -29.12 29.80
C THR A 28 32.32 -28.15 30.22
N PHE A 29 32.65 -27.12 31.01
CA PHE A 29 31.71 -26.09 31.43
C PHE A 29 31.05 -25.34 30.26
N LEU A 30 31.83 -24.98 29.23
CA LEU A 30 31.33 -24.17 28.11
C LEU A 30 30.77 -24.98 26.93
N GLY A 31 31.10 -26.28 26.84
CA GLY A 31 30.88 -27.08 25.63
C GLY A 31 30.12 -28.39 25.80
N CYS A 32 29.76 -28.74 27.04
CA CYS A 32 29.08 -29.99 27.39
C CYS A 32 27.90 -29.73 28.34
N ASP A 33 26.70 -30.09 27.88
CA ASP A 33 25.45 -29.93 28.64
C ASP A 33 24.93 -31.27 29.21
N ASP A 34 25.75 -32.33 29.17
CA ASP A 34 25.38 -33.66 29.66
C ASP A 34 25.49 -33.75 31.19
N ILE A 35 24.41 -34.18 31.83
CA ILE A 35 24.25 -34.23 33.30
C ILE A 35 25.36 -35.08 33.97
N GLU A 36 25.80 -36.17 33.34
CA GLU A 36 26.86 -37.04 33.88
C GLU A 36 28.22 -36.34 33.96
N TYR A 37 28.57 -35.55 32.93
CA TYR A 37 29.82 -34.78 32.90
C TYR A 37 29.74 -33.55 33.79
N ILE A 38 28.57 -32.91 33.88
CA ILE A 38 28.32 -31.79 34.81
C ILE A 38 28.46 -32.26 36.26
N SER A 39 27.88 -33.42 36.62
CA SER A 39 28.02 -33.99 37.97
C SER A 39 29.49 -34.30 38.27
N THR A 40 30.20 -34.93 37.33
CA THR A 40 31.62 -35.24 37.47
C THR A 40 32.48 -33.98 37.59
N LEU A 41 32.13 -32.91 36.88
CA LEU A 41 32.80 -31.62 36.92
C LEU A 41 32.59 -30.93 38.27
N ILE A 42 31.35 -30.88 38.77
CA ILE A 42 31.03 -30.25 40.06
C ILE A 42 31.63 -31.03 41.23
N GLU A 43 31.72 -32.36 41.14
CA GLU A 43 32.35 -33.20 42.17
C GLU A 43 33.87 -32.99 42.24
N LYS A 44 34.53 -32.88 41.08
CA LYS A 44 35.99 -32.67 41.01
C LYS A 44 36.40 -31.21 41.22
N TYR A 45 35.57 -30.28 40.75
CA TYR A 45 35.82 -28.84 40.74
C TYR A 45 34.57 -28.09 41.25
N PRO A 46 34.40 -27.98 42.59
CA PRO A 46 33.21 -27.39 43.19
C PRO A 46 33.03 -25.89 42.87
N ASP A 47 34.09 -25.21 42.43
CA ASP A 47 34.08 -23.79 42.07
C ASP A 47 33.16 -23.48 40.86
N PHE A 48 32.86 -24.47 40.02
CA PHE A 48 31.93 -24.30 38.89
C PHE A 48 30.45 -24.38 39.29
N LYS A 49 30.15 -24.90 40.47
CA LYS A 49 28.76 -25.02 40.97
C LYS A 49 27.99 -23.70 40.98
N PRO A 50 28.51 -22.58 41.54
CA PRO A 50 27.81 -21.30 41.50
C PRO A 50 27.62 -20.79 40.07
N MET A 51 28.58 -21.02 39.16
CA MET A 51 28.46 -20.59 37.77
C MET A 51 27.35 -21.34 37.01
N TYR A 52 27.19 -22.64 37.27
CA TYR A 52 26.05 -23.40 36.75
C TYR A 52 24.72 -22.96 37.36
N GLN A 53 24.71 -22.60 38.65
CA GLN A 53 23.51 -22.07 39.30
C GLN A 53 23.09 -20.74 38.67
N ASP A 54 24.03 -19.82 38.46
CA ASP A 54 23.77 -18.53 37.82
C ASP A 54 23.25 -18.70 36.38
N LEU A 55 23.84 -19.61 35.60
CA LEU A 55 23.35 -19.96 34.26
C LEU A 55 21.94 -20.55 34.32
N TYR A 56 21.67 -21.42 35.29
CA TYR A 56 20.35 -22.02 35.46
C TYR A 56 19.31 -20.98 35.87
N ASP A 57 19.67 -20.02 36.72
CA ASP A 57 18.80 -18.92 37.14
C ASP A 57 18.48 -17.97 35.97
N ILE A 58 19.46 -17.69 35.10
CA ILE A 58 19.25 -16.95 33.84
C ILE A 58 18.34 -17.74 32.89
N CYS A 59 18.56 -19.05 32.76
CA CYS A 59 17.76 -19.96 31.95
C CYS A 59 16.38 -20.26 32.56
N LEU A 60 16.10 -19.88 33.80
CA LEU A 60 14.79 -19.94 34.43
C LEU A 60 14.04 -18.61 34.26
N ASN A 61 14.76 -17.49 34.24
CA ASN A 61 14.24 -16.15 33.94
C ASN A 61 13.99 -15.93 32.42
N VAL A 62 13.68 -17.00 31.67
CA VAL A 62 13.25 -16.92 30.26
C VAL A 62 12.01 -16.06 30.12
N GLU A 63 11.18 -15.97 31.15
CA GLU A 63 9.97 -15.13 31.12
C GLU A 63 10.32 -13.64 30.96
N GLU A 64 11.33 -13.11 31.66
CA GLU A 64 11.78 -11.73 31.49
C GLU A 64 12.48 -11.52 30.15
N VAL A 65 13.33 -12.46 29.72
CA VAL A 65 14.04 -12.39 28.44
C VAL A 65 13.04 -12.46 27.26
N MET A 66 12.04 -13.32 27.34
CA MET A 66 10.98 -13.47 26.35
C MET A 66 10.04 -12.26 26.35
N GLN A 67 9.79 -11.65 27.51
CA GLN A 67 9.03 -10.39 27.61
C GLN A 67 9.76 -9.21 26.95
N MET A 68 11.09 -9.11 27.09
CA MET A 68 11.88 -8.09 26.38
C MET A 68 11.72 -8.26 24.87
N PHE A 69 12.11 -9.43 24.32
CA PHE A 69 11.98 -9.68 22.87
C PHE A 69 10.55 -9.47 22.34
N SER A 70 9.53 -9.83 23.12
CA SER A 70 8.12 -9.62 22.76
C SER A 70 7.76 -8.13 22.67
N LYS A 71 8.28 -7.31 23.58
CA LYS A 71 8.04 -5.87 23.61
C LYS A 71 8.74 -5.15 22.45
N GLU A 72 10.01 -5.46 22.17
CA GLU A 72 10.70 -4.87 21.02
C GLU A 72 10.06 -5.30 19.68
N LEU A 73 9.55 -6.53 19.59
CA LEU A 73 8.80 -7.00 18.42
C LEU A 73 7.44 -6.29 18.28
N GLN A 74 6.76 -6.02 19.40
CA GLN A 74 5.50 -5.27 19.44
C GLN A 74 5.69 -3.80 19.05
N GLU A 75 6.78 -3.15 19.47
CA GLU A 75 7.11 -1.77 19.08
C GLU A 75 7.46 -1.68 17.58
N LEU A 76 8.16 -2.69 17.04
CA LEU A 76 8.45 -2.78 15.61
C LEU A 76 7.17 -2.97 14.77
N ASP A 77 6.26 -3.82 15.22
CA ASP A 77 4.94 -4.03 14.59
C ASP A 77 4.11 -2.73 14.62
N HIS A 78 4.08 -2.03 15.75
CA HIS A 78 3.37 -0.76 15.88
C HIS A 78 3.87 0.31 14.91
N ASN A 79 5.20 0.48 14.79
CA ASN A 79 5.78 1.45 13.87
C ASN A 79 5.52 1.08 12.40
N THR A 80 5.54 -0.22 12.08
CA THR A 80 5.22 -0.73 10.74
C THR A 80 3.77 -0.43 10.37
N VAL A 81 2.84 -0.65 11.31
CA VAL A 81 1.42 -0.34 11.13
C VAL A 81 1.19 1.16 10.95
N ILE A 82 1.87 2.03 11.71
CA ILE A 82 1.76 3.48 11.54
C ILE A 82 2.21 3.89 10.13
N TYR A 83 3.38 3.40 9.67
CA TYR A 83 3.87 3.71 8.34
C TYR A 83 2.89 3.24 7.23
N MET A 84 2.33 2.04 7.38
CA MET A 84 1.32 1.53 6.44
C MET A 84 0.03 2.36 6.45
N ILE A 85 -0.38 2.89 7.61
CA ILE A 85 -1.54 3.77 7.72
C ILE A 85 -1.27 5.11 7.01
N ASP A 86 -0.09 5.70 7.20
CA ASP A 86 0.29 6.95 6.55
C ASP A 86 0.34 6.77 5.02
N GLU A 87 0.95 5.68 4.53
CA GLU A 87 1.00 5.38 3.09
C GLU A 87 -0.40 5.17 2.48
N LEU A 88 -1.30 4.50 3.21
CA LEU A 88 -2.69 4.34 2.79
C LEU A 88 -3.47 5.66 2.83
N GLN A 89 -3.17 6.56 3.77
CA GLN A 89 -3.78 7.89 3.82
C GLN A 89 -3.34 8.75 2.64
N ASP A 90 -2.05 8.75 2.30
CA ASP A 90 -1.51 9.47 1.15
C ASP A 90 -2.15 8.98 -0.16
N GLN A 91 -2.26 7.65 -0.36
CA GLN A 91 -2.93 7.08 -1.53
C GLN A 91 -4.41 7.47 -1.61
N LEU A 92 -5.09 7.53 -0.47
CA LEU A 92 -6.50 7.89 -0.39
C LEU A 92 -6.71 9.37 -0.71
N ASP A 93 -5.81 10.24 -0.27
CA ASP A 93 -5.86 11.66 -0.58
C ASP A 93 -5.49 11.96 -2.03
N GLU A 94 -4.53 11.24 -2.62
CA GLU A 94 -4.25 11.31 -4.06
C GLU A 94 -5.49 10.89 -4.89
N THR A 95 -6.11 9.78 -4.51
CA THR A 95 -7.33 9.27 -5.20
C THR A 95 -8.49 10.27 -5.09
N LYS A 96 -8.67 10.92 -3.94
CA LYS A 96 -9.65 12.00 -3.77
C LYS A 96 -9.34 13.19 -4.67
N GLY A 97 -8.08 13.61 -4.75
CA GLY A 97 -7.65 14.71 -5.62
C GLY A 97 -7.99 14.43 -7.09
N GLN A 98 -7.70 13.22 -7.57
CA GLN A 98 -8.06 12.81 -8.94
C GLN A 98 -9.59 12.76 -9.17
N LEU A 99 -10.36 12.35 -8.14
CA LEU A 99 -11.81 12.34 -8.21
C LEU A 99 -12.39 13.77 -8.30
N ASP A 100 -11.84 14.70 -7.53
CA ASP A 100 -12.26 16.10 -7.56
C ASP A 100 -11.92 16.77 -8.90
N GLU A 101 -10.74 16.47 -9.46
CA GLU A 101 -10.33 16.95 -10.79
C GLU A 101 -11.26 16.43 -11.89
N THR A 102 -11.54 15.12 -11.91
CA THR A 102 -12.46 14.52 -12.88
C THR A 102 -13.88 15.04 -12.75
N LYS A 103 -14.34 15.34 -11.53
CA LYS A 103 -15.62 15.99 -11.29
C LYS A 103 -15.65 17.42 -11.84
N GLY A 104 -14.57 18.19 -11.65
CA GLY A 104 -14.43 19.53 -12.24
C GLY A 104 -14.50 19.50 -13.77
N GLN A 105 -13.80 18.56 -14.40
CA GLN A 105 -13.85 18.37 -15.86
C GLN A 105 -15.27 17.99 -16.35
N LEU A 106 -15.98 17.16 -15.60
CA LEU A 106 -17.36 16.78 -15.93
C LEU A 106 -18.31 17.98 -15.85
N ASP A 107 -18.16 18.82 -14.83
CA ASP A 107 -18.98 20.02 -14.67
C ASP A 107 -18.70 21.05 -15.78
N GLU A 108 -17.44 21.21 -16.19
CA GLU A 108 -17.07 22.04 -17.35
C GLU A 108 -17.68 21.51 -18.66
N ALA A 109 -17.58 20.20 -18.89
CA ALA A 109 -18.17 19.56 -20.06
C ALA A 109 -19.70 19.72 -20.12
N LYS A 110 -20.38 19.66 -18.97
CA LYS A 110 -21.82 19.95 -18.87
C LYS A 110 -22.13 21.41 -19.22
N GLY A 111 -21.34 22.36 -18.72
CA GLY A 111 -21.50 23.77 -19.06
C GLY A 111 -21.40 24.02 -20.57
N GLN A 112 -20.41 23.42 -21.23
CA GLN A 112 -20.26 23.50 -22.69
C GLN A 112 -21.43 22.84 -23.43
N LEU A 113 -21.95 21.72 -22.93
CA LEU A 113 -23.12 21.07 -23.50
C LEU A 113 -24.37 21.96 -23.42
N ASP A 114 -24.58 22.62 -22.28
CA ASP A 114 -25.72 23.53 -22.10
C ASP A 114 -25.59 24.76 -23.01
N GLU A 115 -24.39 25.32 -23.18
CA GLU A 115 -24.14 26.44 -24.10
C GLU A 115 -24.41 26.06 -25.56
N THR A 116 -23.88 24.92 -26.01
CA THR A 116 -24.10 24.43 -27.38
C THR A 116 -25.58 24.12 -27.64
N LYS A 117 -26.30 23.62 -26.64
CA LYS A 117 -27.75 23.42 -26.74
C LYS A 117 -28.50 24.76 -26.88
N GLY A 118 -28.13 25.77 -26.11
CA GLY A 118 -28.70 27.12 -26.24
C GLY A 118 -28.49 27.71 -27.65
N GLN A 119 -27.27 27.58 -28.19
CA GLN A 119 -26.97 28.02 -29.56
C GLN A 119 -27.79 27.27 -30.61
N LEU A 120 -28.02 25.97 -30.42
CA LEU A 120 -28.86 25.17 -31.31
C LEU A 120 -30.33 25.61 -31.27
N ASP A 121 -30.85 25.91 -30.08
CA ASP A 121 -32.21 26.40 -29.90
C ASP A 121 -32.40 27.77 -30.56
N GLU A 122 -31.44 28.69 -30.41
CA GLU A 122 -31.43 29.98 -31.12
C GLU A 122 -31.38 29.79 -32.64
N ALA A 123 -30.51 28.93 -33.15
CA ALA A 123 -30.42 28.64 -34.57
C ALA A 123 -31.76 28.11 -35.12
N ASN A 124 -32.39 27.18 -34.40
CA ASN A 124 -33.70 26.63 -34.79
C ASN A 124 -34.79 27.71 -34.80
N ALA A 125 -34.80 28.63 -33.84
CA ALA A 125 -35.73 29.76 -33.84
C ALA A 125 -35.55 30.65 -35.07
N THR A 126 -34.30 30.99 -35.42
CA THR A 126 -34.01 31.81 -36.62
C THR A 126 -34.39 31.11 -37.92
N ILE A 127 -34.25 29.79 -38.01
CA ILE A 127 -34.69 29.01 -39.17
C ILE A 127 -36.21 29.08 -39.29
N SER A 128 -36.93 28.87 -38.18
CA SER A 128 -38.39 28.96 -38.15
C SER A 128 -38.91 30.34 -38.59
N GLU A 129 -38.28 31.42 -38.15
CA GLU A 129 -38.61 32.78 -38.59
C GLU A 129 -38.37 32.98 -40.10
N LYS A 130 -37.25 32.46 -40.62
CA LYS A 130 -36.93 32.54 -42.04
C LYS A 130 -37.91 31.72 -42.89
N ASP A 131 -38.29 30.54 -42.44
CA ASP A 131 -39.26 29.69 -43.13
C ASP A 131 -40.64 30.36 -43.19
N ALA A 132 -41.07 31.00 -42.10
CA ALA A 132 -42.31 31.80 -42.10
C ALA A 132 -42.23 32.97 -43.08
N ALA A 133 -41.11 33.69 -43.12
CA ALA A 133 -40.89 34.80 -44.04
C ALA A 133 -40.85 34.35 -45.51
N ILE A 134 -40.24 33.19 -45.81
CA ILE A 134 -40.26 32.58 -47.15
C ILE A 134 -41.69 32.25 -47.55
N SER A 135 -42.45 31.60 -46.67
CA SER A 135 -43.85 31.24 -46.94
C SER A 135 -44.74 32.46 -47.25
N MET A 136 -44.54 33.58 -46.53
CA MET A 136 -45.20 34.85 -46.85
C MET A 136 -44.80 35.39 -48.24
N LYS A 137 -43.51 35.33 -48.58
CA LYS A 137 -43.02 35.78 -49.89
C LYS A 137 -43.59 34.92 -51.01
N ASP A 138 -43.62 33.60 -50.85
CA ASP A 138 -44.19 32.68 -51.83
C ASP A 138 -45.69 32.97 -52.07
N ALA A 139 -46.45 33.27 -51.01
CA ALA A 139 -47.84 33.69 -51.14
C ALA A 139 -47.99 35.01 -51.93
N THR A 140 -47.13 36.00 -51.68
CA THR A 140 -47.14 37.26 -52.45
C THR A 140 -46.73 37.07 -53.91
N ILE A 141 -45.77 36.19 -54.18
CA ILE A 141 -45.35 35.86 -55.55
C ILE A 141 -46.52 35.21 -56.30
N ALA A 142 -47.24 34.27 -55.65
CA ALA A 142 -48.41 33.63 -56.25
C ALA A 142 -49.52 34.65 -56.59
N ASP A 143 -49.82 35.61 -55.71
CA ASP A 143 -50.79 36.67 -55.96
C ASP A 143 -50.37 37.60 -57.12
N LEU A 144 -49.08 37.99 -57.16
CA LEU A 144 -48.54 38.80 -58.25
C LEU A 144 -48.58 38.05 -59.59
N GLN A 145 -48.26 36.75 -59.61
CA GLN A 145 -48.36 35.92 -60.81
C GLN A 145 -49.79 35.82 -61.34
N LEU A 146 -50.79 35.71 -60.45
CA LEU A 146 -52.21 35.75 -60.84
C LEU A 146 -52.58 37.08 -61.49
N LYS A 147 -52.19 38.21 -60.89
CA LYS A 147 -52.43 39.55 -61.45
C LYS A 147 -51.77 39.76 -62.80
N ILE A 148 -50.53 39.29 -62.98
CA ILE A 148 -49.84 39.36 -64.28
C ILE A 148 -50.63 38.59 -65.33
N LYS A 149 -51.06 37.36 -65.02
CA LYS A 149 -51.83 36.52 -65.94
C LYS A 149 -53.17 37.16 -66.33
N GLU A 150 -53.85 37.81 -65.38
CA GLU A 150 -55.06 38.58 -65.67
C GLU A 150 -54.79 39.77 -66.60
N LEU A 151 -53.74 40.55 -66.34
CA LEU A 151 -53.36 41.69 -67.19
C LEU A 151 -52.98 41.26 -68.61
N GLU A 152 -52.20 40.18 -68.75
CA GLU A 152 -51.86 39.60 -70.05
C GLU A 152 -53.11 39.19 -70.84
N SER A 153 -54.10 38.57 -70.18
CA SER A 153 -55.36 38.20 -70.82
C SER A 153 -56.19 39.39 -71.31
N ARG A 154 -56.04 40.56 -70.66
CA ARG A 154 -56.72 41.81 -71.05
C ARG A 154 -56.02 42.52 -72.19
N LEU A 155 -54.68 42.43 -72.27
CA LEU A 155 -53.88 42.97 -73.37
C LEU A 155 -53.99 42.14 -74.66
N SER A 156 -54.31 40.85 -74.55
CA SER A 156 -54.53 39.95 -75.69
C SER A 156 -55.93 40.03 -76.32
N LYS A 157 -56.84 40.85 -75.78
CA LYS A 157 -58.19 41.11 -76.29
C LYS A 157 -58.27 42.47 -76.96
#